data_AF-A0A8S4DU77-F1
#
_entry.id   AF-A0A8S4DU77-F1
#
_cell.length_a   1.000
_cell.length_b   1.000
_cell.length_c   1.000
_cell.angle_alpha   90.00
_cell.angle_beta   90.00
_cell.angle_gamma   90.00
#
_symmetry.space_group_name_H-M   'P 1'
#
loop_
_entity.id
_entity.type
_entity.pdbx_description
1 polymer ?
#
loop_
_entity_poly.entity_id
_entity_poly.type
_entity_poly.pdbx_seq_one_letter_code
_entity_poly.pdbx_strand_id
1 'polypeptide(L)'
;MYLSTKVVLASFPDLECGFARDLFLQWAPHAVNSIVLTARTSPGTLARDLIERGGDRTIELTVKKRVRLEGAELDQFLLEQKTNLNNTVKEDPAGISSDSDSDDSLEMMVVTGRHDIPVRSDHRTASRFKSNKRHHAMYPCHDERTRYDDYGEIIKPEDYRLAEIIDTEGDVKDVSPAAPQKMEIEEELPEIPRKCISYTTQVHIQARIQYIELEGRCDGESLLRIVSQVKPRALVALRAGPDALKVLRQHCEAEGIEKVYTPSRGETIDATTESHIYQVRLSDALVSGLEWRSAGDISLAWLSAVVAPPRHSRERHHDQQDEPLDLIPSLEPAPNSEHAASFINSLKLSNLRQVLAKHNIRAEFNNGELSCCNGTIAIRRLDNGRVALEGVLSDEYYKVRELLYDQFAIV
;
A
#
# COMPACT_ATOMS: atom_id res chain seq x y z
N MET A 1 -29.48 -39.70 14.40
CA MET A 1 -28.39 -38.91 13.78
C MET A 1 -28.20 -37.68 14.66
N TYR A 2 -27.14 -37.61 15.47
CA TYR A 2 -26.93 -36.49 16.38
C TYR A 2 -26.68 -35.22 15.56
N LEU A 3 -27.58 -34.22 15.66
CA LEU A 3 -27.28 -32.88 15.18
C LEU A 3 -26.19 -32.29 16.08
N SER A 4 -24.93 -32.48 15.69
CA SER A 4 -23.81 -31.78 16.31
C SER A 4 -23.96 -30.28 16.05
N THR A 5 -23.71 -29.48 17.07
CA THR A 5 -23.48 -28.03 16.92
C THR A 5 -22.33 -27.83 15.94
N LYS A 6 -22.51 -26.95 14.95
CA LYS A 6 -21.50 -26.62 13.95
C LYS A 6 -21.32 -25.11 13.89
N VAL A 7 -20.09 -24.68 13.64
CA VAL A 7 -19.76 -23.30 13.31
C VAL A 7 -19.31 -23.28 11.86
N VAL A 8 -19.95 -22.45 11.04
CA VAL A 8 -19.62 -22.33 9.62
C VAL A 8 -19.23 -20.90 9.32
N LEU A 9 -18.03 -20.75 8.76
CA LEU A 9 -17.56 -19.50 8.20
C LEU A 9 -18.00 -19.46 6.75
N ALA A 10 -18.84 -18.49 6.41
CA ALA A 10 -19.40 -18.37 5.08
C ALA A 10 -18.67 -17.30 4.26
N SER A 11 -18.56 -17.52 2.95
CA SER A 11 -17.97 -16.59 2.00
C SER A 11 -18.91 -15.41 1.72
N PHE A 12 -18.36 -14.21 1.54
CA PHE A 12 -19.07 -12.94 1.27
C PHE A 12 -19.85 -12.40 2.48
N PRO A 13 -19.40 -11.30 3.10
CA PRO A 13 -20.03 -10.75 4.30
C PRO A 13 -21.35 -10.02 4.03
N ASP A 14 -21.69 -9.73 2.78
CA ASP A 14 -22.85 -8.91 2.38
C ASP A 14 -24.16 -9.69 2.26
N LEU A 15 -24.09 -11.03 2.26
CA LEU A 15 -25.21 -11.95 2.03
C LEU A 15 -25.90 -11.75 0.66
N GLU A 16 -25.22 -11.15 -0.31
CA GLU A 16 -25.80 -10.89 -1.63
C GLU A 16 -25.65 -12.06 -2.60
N CYS A 17 -24.60 -12.88 -2.43
CA CYS A 17 -24.36 -14.03 -3.28
C CYS A 17 -23.55 -15.13 -2.58
N GLY A 18 -23.42 -16.26 -3.28
CA GLY A 18 -22.62 -17.40 -2.83
C GLY A 18 -23.24 -18.16 -1.65
N PHE A 19 -22.40 -18.98 -1.01
CA PHE A 19 -22.84 -19.90 0.03
C PHE A 19 -23.40 -19.22 1.28
N ALA A 20 -22.95 -18.00 1.60
CA ALA A 20 -23.50 -17.28 2.76
C ALA A 20 -24.98 -16.94 2.56
N ARG A 21 -25.39 -16.57 1.35
CA ARG A 21 -26.81 -16.33 1.05
C ARG A 21 -27.63 -17.62 1.12
N ASP A 22 -27.12 -18.71 0.56
CA ASP A 22 -27.83 -20.00 0.58
C ASP A 22 -27.99 -20.54 2.00
N LEU A 23 -26.94 -20.46 2.82
CA LEU A 23 -26.98 -20.84 4.23
C LEU A 23 -27.92 -19.91 5.02
N PHE A 24 -27.91 -18.61 4.73
CA PHE A 24 -28.83 -17.66 5.35
C PHE A 24 -30.29 -18.03 5.08
N LEU A 25 -30.65 -18.32 3.82
CA LEU A 25 -32.02 -18.74 3.47
C LEU A 25 -32.45 -20.01 4.20
N GLN A 26 -31.53 -20.95 4.41
CA GLN A 26 -31.82 -22.20 5.12
C GLN A 26 -31.90 -22.03 6.64
N TRP A 27 -31.06 -21.18 7.22
CA TRP A 27 -30.85 -21.14 8.67
C TRP A 27 -31.55 -19.97 9.37
N ALA A 28 -31.84 -18.88 8.65
CA ALA A 28 -32.54 -17.72 9.19
C ALA A 28 -33.94 -18.02 9.75
N PRO A 29 -34.74 -18.96 9.18
CA PRO A 29 -36.06 -19.29 9.74
C PRO A 29 -36.05 -20.02 11.08
N HIS A 30 -34.89 -20.47 11.57
CA HIS A 30 -34.82 -21.28 12.78
C HIS A 30 -34.24 -20.46 13.95
N ALA A 31 -35.04 -20.27 15.00
CA ALA A 31 -34.65 -19.51 16.20
C ALA A 31 -33.47 -20.10 17.01
N VAL A 32 -33.16 -21.39 16.81
CA VAL A 32 -32.01 -22.06 17.44
C VAL A 32 -30.69 -21.59 16.85
N ASN A 33 -30.70 -21.07 15.61
CA ASN A 33 -29.51 -20.64 14.92
C ASN A 33 -29.10 -19.22 15.33
N SER A 34 -27.80 -18.96 15.29
CA SER A 34 -27.23 -17.63 15.48
C SER A 34 -26.40 -17.28 14.25
N ILE A 35 -26.59 -16.08 13.71
CA ILE A 35 -25.89 -15.57 12.53
C ILE A 35 -25.08 -14.37 12.99
N VAL A 36 -23.76 -14.49 12.89
CA VAL A 36 -22.82 -13.45 13.32
C VAL A 36 -22.28 -12.74 12.08
N LEU A 37 -22.61 -11.46 11.96
CA LEU A 37 -22.10 -10.57 10.92
C LEU A 37 -20.81 -9.93 11.44
N THR A 38 -19.71 -10.15 10.73
CA THR A 38 -18.37 -9.77 11.18
C THR A 38 -17.83 -8.48 10.57
N ALA A 39 -18.49 -7.97 9.52
CA ALA A 39 -18.03 -6.81 8.78
C ALA A 39 -19.17 -5.87 8.41
N ARG A 40 -18.88 -4.58 8.34
CA ARG A 40 -19.84 -3.57 7.91
C ARG A 40 -19.82 -3.46 6.39
N THR A 41 -20.86 -3.97 5.75
CA THR A 41 -21.01 -3.93 4.29
C THR A 41 -21.65 -2.65 3.79
N SER A 42 -21.68 -2.48 2.46
CA SER A 42 -22.23 -1.30 1.81
C SER A 42 -23.71 -1.06 2.15
N PRO A 43 -24.16 0.20 2.24
CA PRO A 43 -25.58 0.54 2.31
C PRO A 43 -26.39 -0.13 1.19
N GLY A 44 -27.56 -0.67 1.55
CA GLY A 44 -28.46 -1.33 0.61
C GLY A 44 -28.24 -2.83 0.42
N THR A 45 -27.23 -3.44 1.07
CA THR A 45 -27.10 -4.90 1.10
C THR A 45 -27.93 -5.53 2.23
N LEU A 46 -28.27 -6.80 2.07
CA LEU A 46 -29.00 -7.59 3.06
C LEU A 46 -28.29 -7.59 4.41
N ALA A 47 -26.99 -7.88 4.45
CA ALA A 47 -26.23 -7.86 5.70
C ALA A 47 -26.28 -6.49 6.39
N ARG A 48 -26.23 -5.39 5.63
CA ARG A 48 -26.29 -4.04 6.19
C ARG A 48 -27.66 -3.74 6.80
N ASP A 49 -28.73 -4.15 6.11
CA ASP A 49 -30.10 -4.03 6.63
C ASP A 49 -30.32 -4.85 7.90
N LEU A 50 -29.71 -6.04 8.00
CA LEU A 50 -29.75 -6.88 9.20
C LEU A 50 -28.98 -6.27 10.38
N ILE A 51 -27.86 -5.59 10.13
CA ILE A 51 -27.11 -4.88 11.18
C ILE A 51 -27.95 -3.71 11.72
N GLU A 52 -28.62 -2.94 10.86
CA GLU A 52 -29.32 -1.72 11.25
C GLU A 52 -30.70 -1.99 11.87
N ARG A 53 -31.45 -2.95 11.33
CA ARG A 53 -32.85 -3.21 11.74
C ARG A 53 -33.04 -4.53 12.49
N GLY A 54 -31.99 -5.35 12.60
CA GLY A 54 -32.04 -6.65 13.29
C GLY A 54 -32.77 -7.76 12.52
N GLY A 55 -32.86 -8.91 13.19
CA GLY A 55 -33.60 -10.09 12.74
C GLY A 55 -34.67 -10.48 13.75
N ASP A 56 -35.92 -10.19 13.40
CA ASP A 56 -37.16 -10.75 13.93
C ASP A 56 -38.31 -10.30 13.02
N ARG A 57 -38.11 -10.51 11.71
CA ARG A 57 -39.00 -9.97 10.67
C ARG A 57 -38.97 -10.82 9.42
N THR A 58 -40.01 -10.66 8.62
CA THR A 58 -40.10 -11.26 7.29
C THR A 58 -39.49 -10.30 6.27
N ILE A 59 -38.55 -10.81 5.46
CA ILE A 59 -37.96 -10.06 4.35
C ILE A 59 -38.25 -10.78 3.05
N GLU A 60 -38.64 -10.03 2.04
CA GLU A 60 -38.78 -10.53 0.68
C GLU A 60 -37.42 -10.52 -0.01
N LEU A 61 -36.95 -11.70 -0.44
CA LEU A 61 -35.62 -11.89 -1.03
C LEU A 61 -35.74 -12.50 -2.42
N THR A 62 -35.01 -11.93 -3.37
CA THR A 62 -34.83 -12.52 -4.70
C THR A 62 -33.73 -13.58 -4.61
N VAL A 63 -34.08 -14.84 -4.84
CA VAL A 63 -33.17 -15.97 -4.82
C VAL A 63 -32.80 -16.34 -6.25
N LYS A 64 -31.50 -16.43 -6.53
CA LYS A 64 -30.97 -16.87 -7.82
C LYS A 64 -30.32 -18.24 -7.63
N LYS A 65 -30.84 -19.26 -8.30
CA LYS A 65 -30.34 -20.64 -8.19
C LYS A 65 -29.94 -21.18 -9.56
N ARG A 66 -28.83 -21.89 -9.61
CA ARG A 66 -28.43 -22.69 -10.78
C ARG A 66 -29.09 -24.06 -10.70
N VAL A 67 -29.83 -24.43 -11.73
CA VAL A 67 -30.53 -25.71 -11.83
C VAL A 67 -30.08 -26.42 -13.11
N ARG A 68 -29.90 -27.74 -13.06
CA ARG A 68 -29.53 -28.56 -14.22
C ARG A 68 -30.64 -28.50 -15.27
N LEU A 69 -30.28 -28.49 -16.55
CA LEU A 69 -31.25 -28.67 -17.62
C LEU A 69 -31.71 -30.13 -17.63
N GLU A 70 -33.01 -30.36 -17.68
CA GLU A 70 -33.61 -31.71 -17.69
C GLU A 70 -34.66 -31.81 -18.81
N GLY A 71 -34.78 -32.99 -19.42
CA GLY A 71 -35.76 -33.28 -20.46
C GLY A 71 -35.56 -32.48 -21.75
N ALA A 72 -36.66 -31.93 -22.30
CA ALA A 72 -36.68 -31.28 -23.60
C ALA A 72 -35.73 -30.06 -23.72
N GLU A 73 -35.46 -29.35 -22.62
CA GLU A 73 -34.51 -28.22 -22.61
C GLU A 73 -33.06 -28.70 -22.78
N LEU A 74 -32.72 -29.87 -22.22
CA LEU A 74 -31.40 -30.46 -22.36
C LEU A 74 -31.19 -30.96 -23.80
N ASP A 75 -32.20 -31.61 -24.37
CA ASP A 75 -32.16 -32.11 -25.75
C ASP A 75 -32.01 -30.97 -26.77
N GLN A 76 -32.75 -29.87 -26.57
CA GLN A 76 -32.60 -28.66 -27.39
C GLN A 76 -31.20 -28.06 -27.29
N PHE A 77 -30.66 -27.94 -26.07
CA PHE A 77 -29.31 -27.41 -25.87
C PHE A 77 -28.23 -28.27 -26.55
N LEU A 78 -28.35 -29.60 -26.46
CA LEU A 78 -27.43 -30.54 -27.12
C LEU A 78 -27.56 -30.49 -28.64
N LEU A 79 -28.79 -30.33 -29.16
CA LEU A 79 -29.03 -30.18 -30.60
C LEU A 79 -28.43 -28.87 -31.11
N GLU A 80 -28.63 -27.76 -30.39
CA GLU A 80 -28.09 -26.45 -30.71
C GLU A 80 -26.54 -26.45 -30.70
N GLN A 81 -25.93 -27.12 -29.72
CA GLN A 81 -24.48 -27.32 -29.72
C GLN A 81 -24.00 -28.09 -30.95
N LYS A 82 -24.68 -29.20 -31.30
CA LYS A 82 -24.34 -29.99 -32.49
C LYS A 82 -24.50 -29.18 -33.78
N THR A 83 -25.54 -28.36 -33.90
CA THR A 83 -25.73 -27.49 -35.07
C THR A 83 -24.68 -26.39 -35.15
N ASN A 84 -24.30 -25.79 -34.02
CA ASN A 84 -23.26 -24.76 -33.98
C ASN A 84 -21.90 -25.33 -34.37
N LEU A 85 -21.53 -26.51 -33.84
CA LEU A 85 -20.32 -27.23 -34.25
C LEU A 85 -20.31 -27.55 -35.74
N ASN A 86 -21.42 -28.07 -36.27
CA ASN A 86 -21.54 -28.38 -37.69
C ASN A 86 -21.54 -27.15 -38.60
N ASN A 87 -21.99 -25.99 -38.12
CA ASN A 87 -21.92 -24.73 -38.87
C ASN A 87 -20.51 -24.16 -38.92
N THR A 88 -19.74 -24.22 -37.81
CA THR A 88 -18.31 -23.88 -37.82
C THR A 88 -17.48 -24.76 -38.76
N VAL A 89 -17.87 -26.02 -38.99
CA VAL A 89 -17.19 -26.92 -39.94
C VAL A 89 -17.62 -26.66 -41.39
N LYS A 90 -18.76 -26.00 -41.63
CA LYS A 90 -19.29 -25.76 -42.99
C LYS A 90 -18.92 -24.41 -43.60
N GLU A 91 -18.40 -23.46 -42.82
CA GLU A 91 -18.01 -22.13 -43.33
C GLU A 91 -16.62 -22.07 -43.98
N ASP A 92 -15.82 -23.15 -43.99
CA ASP A 92 -14.57 -23.22 -44.76
C ASP A 92 -14.58 -24.32 -45.86
N PRO A 93 -15.19 -24.07 -47.04
CA PRO A 93 -14.96 -24.89 -48.23
C PRO A 93 -14.21 -24.10 -49.32
N ALA A 94 -13.16 -23.35 -48.96
CA ALA A 94 -12.26 -22.73 -49.94
C ALA A 94 -10.87 -22.43 -49.36
N GLY A 95 -10.04 -23.47 -49.19
CA GLY A 95 -8.60 -23.24 -49.06
C GLY A 95 -7.81 -24.26 -48.25
N ILE A 96 -7.51 -25.40 -48.86
CA ILE A 96 -6.24 -26.13 -48.76
C ILE A 96 -5.88 -26.79 -47.40
N SER A 97 -5.60 -28.09 -47.52
CA SER A 97 -4.93 -29.00 -46.59
C SER A 97 -5.81 -29.70 -45.56
N SER A 98 -6.44 -30.76 -46.06
CA SER A 98 -6.65 -31.99 -45.30
C SER A 98 -5.29 -32.54 -44.86
N ASP A 99 -4.94 -32.37 -43.58
CA ASP A 99 -4.17 -33.41 -42.89
C ASP A 99 -5.00 -33.92 -41.72
N SER A 100 -5.32 -35.19 -41.87
CA SER A 100 -5.88 -36.08 -40.87
C SER A 100 -4.78 -36.35 -39.85
N ASP A 101 -4.71 -35.55 -38.80
CA ASP A 101 -4.02 -35.97 -37.59
C ASP A 101 -5.08 -36.58 -36.67
N SER A 102 -5.06 -37.91 -36.66
CA SER A 102 -5.28 -38.71 -35.47
C SER A 102 -4.98 -37.92 -34.21
N ASP A 103 -5.87 -38.02 -33.23
CA ASP A 103 -5.67 -37.58 -31.85
C ASP A 103 -4.57 -38.47 -31.21
N ASP A 104 -3.38 -38.45 -31.81
CA ASP A 104 -2.14 -38.68 -31.09
C ASP A 104 -2.02 -37.42 -30.25
N SER A 105 -2.54 -37.53 -29.03
CA SER A 105 -2.21 -36.67 -27.92
C SER A 105 -0.77 -36.22 -28.11
N LEU A 106 -0.55 -34.94 -28.45
CA LEU A 106 0.73 -34.31 -28.21
C LEU A 106 0.91 -34.41 -26.69
N GLU A 107 1.50 -35.52 -26.25
CA GLU A 107 2.29 -35.59 -25.05
C GLU A 107 3.30 -34.47 -25.24
N MET A 108 2.98 -33.33 -24.62
CA MET A 108 4.01 -32.38 -24.25
C MET A 108 5.02 -33.23 -23.49
N MET A 109 6.11 -33.59 -24.15
CA MET A 109 7.29 -34.09 -23.50
C MET A 109 7.79 -32.92 -22.67
N VAL A 110 7.16 -32.75 -21.51
CA VAL A 110 7.72 -32.05 -20.38
C VAL A 110 8.96 -32.87 -20.12
N VAL A 111 10.08 -32.42 -20.66
CA VAL A 111 11.37 -32.77 -20.08
C VAL A 111 11.19 -32.41 -18.62
N THR A 112 11.06 -33.43 -17.77
CA THR A 112 10.84 -33.33 -16.33
C THR A 112 12.12 -32.83 -15.68
N GLY A 113 12.61 -31.68 -16.12
CA GLY A 113 13.52 -30.83 -15.36
C GLY A 113 12.65 -29.92 -14.51
N ARG A 114 12.89 -29.91 -13.20
CA ARG A 114 12.21 -29.11 -12.17
C ARG A 114 12.39 -27.57 -12.33
N HIS A 115 12.40 -27.03 -13.55
CA HIS A 115 12.79 -25.64 -13.83
C HIS A 115 11.81 -24.99 -14.81
N ASP A 116 11.03 -24.03 -14.32
CA ASP A 116 10.11 -23.20 -15.12
C ASP A 116 10.89 -22.16 -15.93
N ILE A 117 11.19 -22.45 -17.20
CA ILE A 117 11.53 -21.42 -18.19
C ILE A 117 10.64 -21.60 -19.42
N PRO A 118 9.50 -20.87 -19.52
CA PRO A 118 8.79 -20.81 -20.77
C PRO A 118 9.55 -19.90 -21.74
N VAL A 119 10.18 -20.52 -22.76
CA VAL A 119 10.71 -19.80 -23.92
C VAL A 119 9.53 -19.20 -24.67
N ARG A 120 9.44 -17.86 -24.68
CA ARG A 120 8.46 -17.14 -25.51
C ARG A 120 8.85 -17.26 -26.97
N SER A 121 8.04 -17.95 -27.78
CA SER A 121 8.15 -17.90 -29.23
C SER A 121 7.66 -16.55 -29.76
N ASP A 122 8.52 -15.90 -30.53
CA ASP A 122 8.33 -14.54 -31.04
C ASP A 122 7.51 -14.56 -32.34
N HIS A 123 6.29 -15.07 -32.32
CA HIS A 123 5.37 -15.00 -33.46
C HIS A 123 3.97 -14.61 -32.99
N ARG A 124 3.74 -13.29 -32.93
CA ARG A 124 2.41 -12.70 -32.69
C ARG A 124 1.54 -12.85 -33.94
N THR A 125 0.56 -13.75 -33.90
CA THR A 125 -0.68 -13.61 -34.69
C THR A 125 -1.80 -13.20 -33.76
N ALA A 126 -2.34 -12.01 -34.02
CA ALA A 126 -3.41 -11.40 -33.25
C ALA A 126 -4.71 -12.18 -33.45
N SER A 127 -5.18 -12.90 -32.42
CA SER A 127 -6.55 -13.38 -32.34
C SER A 127 -7.21 -12.78 -31.10
N ARG A 128 -8.17 -11.87 -31.34
CA ARG A 128 -8.99 -11.23 -30.31
C ARG A 128 -10.12 -12.18 -29.92
N PHE A 129 -10.45 -12.16 -28.63
CA PHE A 129 -11.57 -12.86 -27.96
C PHE A 129 -11.32 -14.32 -27.55
N LYS A 130 -10.51 -14.50 -26.50
CA LYS A 130 -10.77 -15.55 -25.50
C LYS A 130 -10.91 -14.89 -24.13
N SER A 131 -12.06 -15.10 -23.51
CA SER A 131 -12.33 -14.66 -22.15
C SER A 131 -11.43 -15.44 -21.19
N ASN A 132 -10.41 -14.76 -20.66
CA ASN A 132 -9.65 -15.25 -19.53
C ASN A 132 -10.56 -15.32 -18.31
N LYS A 133 -11.28 -16.44 -18.14
CA LYS A 133 -11.61 -16.90 -16.79
C LYS A 133 -10.29 -17.31 -16.15
N ARG A 134 -9.59 -16.35 -15.55
CA ARG A 134 -8.52 -16.64 -14.59
C ARG A 134 -9.15 -17.43 -13.44
N HIS A 135 -9.06 -18.75 -13.51
CA HIS A 135 -9.15 -19.57 -12.32
C HIS A 135 -7.98 -19.15 -11.43
N HIS A 136 -8.30 -18.72 -10.21
CA HIS A 136 -7.34 -18.83 -9.12
C HIS A 136 -7.31 -20.32 -8.77
N ALA A 137 -6.55 -21.09 -9.54
CA ALA A 137 -6.11 -22.41 -9.12
C ALA A 137 -5.08 -22.19 -8.01
N MET A 138 -5.51 -22.22 -6.75
CA MET A 138 -4.57 -22.45 -5.65
C MET A 138 -4.26 -23.94 -5.70
N TYR A 139 -3.14 -24.29 -6.33
CA TYR A 139 -2.58 -25.63 -6.24
C TYR A 139 -2.21 -25.91 -4.77
N PRO A 140 -2.38 -27.13 -4.24
CA PRO A 140 -1.72 -27.51 -3.00
C PRO A 140 -0.21 -27.62 -3.28
N CYS A 141 0.50 -26.48 -3.29
CA CYS A 141 1.94 -26.45 -3.37
C CYS A 141 2.51 -26.91 -2.02
N HIS A 142 3.15 -28.07 -1.98
CA HIS A 142 4.08 -28.39 -0.91
C HIS A 142 5.42 -27.76 -1.30
N ASP A 143 5.79 -26.65 -0.65
CA ASP A 143 7.13 -26.08 -0.80
C ASP A 143 8.16 -27.10 -0.28
N GLU A 144 8.84 -27.80 -1.19
CA GLU A 144 10.02 -28.57 -0.85
C GLU A 144 11.10 -27.58 -0.41
N ARG A 145 11.62 -27.72 0.83
CA ARG A 145 12.72 -26.88 1.31
C ARG A 145 13.99 -27.17 0.53
N THR A 146 14.27 -26.33 -0.46
CA THR A 146 15.54 -26.29 -1.17
C THR A 146 16.66 -25.81 -0.25
N ARG A 147 17.83 -26.45 -0.31
CA ARG A 147 19.03 -26.00 0.41
C ARG A 147 19.90 -25.15 -0.53
N TYR A 148 20.40 -24.04 -0.01
CA TYR A 148 21.25 -23.10 -0.72
C TYR A 148 22.67 -23.11 -0.14
N ASP A 149 23.68 -23.01 -0.99
CA ASP A 149 25.06 -22.68 -0.64
C ASP A 149 25.44 -21.29 -1.18
N ASP A 150 26.69 -20.87 -0.98
CA ASP A 150 27.19 -19.54 -1.39
C ASP A 150 27.20 -19.33 -2.92
N TYR A 151 26.93 -20.37 -3.72
CA TYR A 151 26.88 -20.35 -5.17
C TYR A 151 25.48 -20.62 -5.75
N GLY A 152 24.47 -20.92 -4.92
CA GLY A 152 23.07 -21.05 -5.33
C GLY A 152 22.35 -22.27 -4.75
N GLU A 153 21.34 -22.76 -5.45
CA GLU A 153 20.64 -24.00 -5.09
C GLU A 153 21.56 -25.20 -5.27
N ILE A 154 21.64 -26.07 -4.24
CA ILE A 154 22.49 -27.26 -4.28
C ILE A 154 21.91 -28.25 -5.31
N ILE A 155 22.61 -28.39 -6.44
CA ILE A 155 22.25 -29.29 -7.53
C ILE A 155 22.35 -30.73 -7.05
N LYS A 156 21.23 -31.47 -7.06
CA LYS A 156 21.22 -32.91 -6.81
C LYS A 156 21.63 -33.64 -8.09
N PRO A 157 22.79 -34.33 -8.13
CA PRO A 157 23.30 -34.95 -9.36
C PRO A 157 22.36 -36.03 -9.93
N GLU A 158 21.53 -36.62 -9.07
CA GLU A 158 20.57 -37.66 -9.43
C GLU A 158 19.44 -37.15 -10.33
N ASP A 159 19.07 -35.87 -10.20
CA ASP A 159 18.03 -35.23 -11.01
C ASP A 159 18.51 -34.94 -12.45
N TYR A 160 19.81 -35.10 -12.72
CA TYR A 160 20.44 -34.82 -14.02
C TYR A 160 21.17 -36.03 -14.61
N ARG A 161 21.03 -37.21 -13.99
CA ARG A 161 21.53 -38.46 -14.57
C ARG A 161 20.60 -38.89 -15.70
N LEU A 162 21.02 -38.66 -16.94
CA LEU A 162 20.52 -39.44 -18.06
C LEU A 162 20.80 -40.92 -17.74
N ALA A 163 19.77 -41.77 -17.81
CA ALA A 163 19.86 -43.16 -17.40
C ALA A 163 20.80 -43.96 -18.31
N GLU A 164 22.09 -43.97 -18.00
CA GLU A 164 23.07 -44.85 -18.64
C GLU A 164 23.00 -46.23 -17.98
N ILE A 165 22.28 -47.16 -18.61
CA ILE A 165 22.42 -48.59 -18.34
C ILE A 165 23.35 -49.14 -19.42
N ILE A 166 24.56 -49.56 -19.02
CA ILE A 166 25.50 -50.27 -19.89
C ILE A 166 25.21 -51.76 -19.73
N ASP A 167 24.68 -52.40 -20.76
CA ASP A 167 24.58 -53.86 -20.81
C ASP A 167 25.96 -54.49 -20.98
N THR A 168 26.12 -55.73 -20.50
CA THR A 168 27.41 -56.45 -20.34
C THR A 168 28.17 -56.77 -21.64
N GLU A 169 27.73 -56.30 -22.80
CA GLU A 169 28.45 -56.40 -24.09
C GLU A 169 28.78 -55.03 -24.72
N GLY A 170 28.58 -53.91 -24.02
CA GLY A 170 29.18 -52.62 -24.37
C GLY A 170 28.58 -51.87 -25.56
N ASP A 171 27.31 -52.12 -25.91
CA ASP A 171 26.59 -51.36 -26.94
C ASP A 171 25.50 -50.46 -26.31
N VAL A 172 25.50 -49.17 -26.67
CA VAL A 172 24.56 -48.16 -26.17
C VAL A 172 23.27 -48.23 -27.01
N LYS A 173 22.14 -48.56 -26.38
CA LYS A 173 20.81 -48.42 -26.99
C LYS A 173 19.97 -47.44 -26.19
N ASP A 174 19.37 -46.47 -26.88
CA ASP A 174 18.41 -45.53 -26.30
C ASP A 174 17.20 -46.30 -25.72
N VAL A 175 17.03 -46.22 -24.40
CA VAL A 175 15.86 -46.74 -23.71
C VAL A 175 14.79 -45.65 -23.77
N SER A 176 13.69 -45.91 -24.47
CA SER A 176 12.52 -45.02 -24.46
C SER A 176 12.05 -44.83 -23.00
N PRO A 177 11.84 -43.58 -22.53
CA PRO A 177 11.49 -43.34 -21.14
C PRO A 177 10.20 -44.09 -20.77
N ALA A 178 10.22 -44.73 -19.60
CA ALA A 178 9.08 -45.47 -19.07
C ALA A 178 7.84 -44.56 -19.03
N ALA A 179 6.74 -45.05 -19.61
CA ALA A 179 5.47 -44.32 -19.63
C ALA A 179 5.10 -43.90 -18.20
N PRO A 180 4.80 -42.61 -17.96
CA PRO A 180 4.40 -42.15 -16.64
C PRO A 180 3.18 -42.95 -16.18
N GLN A 181 3.21 -43.41 -14.92
CA GLN A 181 2.04 -44.02 -14.29
C GLN A 181 0.88 -43.06 -14.46
N LYS A 182 -0.14 -43.45 -15.21
CA LYS A 182 -1.42 -42.75 -15.28
C LYS A 182 -1.96 -42.67 -13.86
N MET A 183 -1.72 -41.56 -13.17
CA MET A 183 -2.60 -41.13 -12.11
C MET A 183 -3.98 -41.12 -12.75
N GLU A 184 -4.92 -41.88 -12.18
CA GLU A 184 -6.32 -41.82 -12.57
C GLU A 184 -6.75 -40.36 -12.41
N ILE A 185 -6.72 -39.62 -13.52
CA ILE A 185 -7.43 -38.37 -13.66
C ILE A 185 -8.86 -38.78 -13.35
N GLU A 186 -9.39 -38.36 -12.20
CA GLU A 186 -10.84 -38.39 -11.98
C GLU A 186 -11.44 -37.82 -13.25
N GLU A 187 -12.10 -38.67 -14.05
CA GLU A 187 -12.75 -38.24 -15.28
C GLU A 187 -13.57 -37.01 -14.92
N GLU A 188 -13.18 -35.84 -15.42
CA GLU A 188 -13.92 -34.61 -15.21
C GLU A 188 -15.33 -34.89 -15.71
N LEU A 189 -16.24 -35.15 -14.77
CA LEU A 189 -17.64 -35.42 -15.06
C LEU A 189 -18.11 -34.31 -16.00
N PRO A 190 -18.65 -34.65 -17.20
CA PRO A 190 -19.00 -33.65 -18.19
C PRO A 190 -19.89 -32.60 -17.54
N GLU A 191 -19.50 -31.32 -17.64
CA GLU A 191 -20.14 -30.23 -16.90
C GLU A 191 -21.59 -30.10 -17.38
N ILE A 192 -22.52 -30.69 -16.61
CA ILE A 192 -23.94 -30.76 -16.98
C ILE A 192 -24.46 -29.33 -17.21
N PRO A 193 -25.07 -29.05 -18.37
CA PRO A 193 -25.52 -27.71 -18.68
C PRO A 193 -26.61 -27.26 -17.71
N ARG A 194 -26.52 -25.99 -17.32
CA ARG A 194 -27.29 -25.43 -16.21
C ARG A 194 -27.90 -24.08 -16.59
N LYS A 195 -29.16 -23.87 -16.19
CA LYS A 195 -29.81 -22.56 -16.28
C LYS A 195 -29.84 -21.86 -14.93
N CYS A 196 -29.86 -20.53 -14.96
CA CYS A 196 -30.08 -19.72 -13.78
C CYS A 196 -31.56 -19.34 -13.69
N ILE A 197 -32.22 -19.72 -12.60
CA ILE A 197 -33.59 -19.28 -12.29
C ILE A 197 -33.53 -18.18 -11.22
N SER A 198 -34.43 -17.21 -11.32
CA SER A 198 -34.65 -16.20 -10.29
C SER A 198 -36.11 -16.22 -9.86
N TYR A 199 -36.34 -16.31 -8.55
CA TYR A 199 -37.68 -16.24 -7.97
C TYR A 199 -37.63 -15.45 -6.67
N THR A 200 -38.77 -14.90 -6.27
CA THR A 200 -38.89 -14.13 -5.04
C THR A 200 -39.49 -14.99 -3.94
N THR A 201 -38.95 -14.90 -2.73
CA THR A 201 -39.40 -15.70 -1.58
C THR A 201 -39.41 -14.85 -0.32
N GLN A 202 -40.45 -15.03 0.50
CA GLN A 202 -40.53 -14.44 1.82
C GLN A 202 -39.79 -15.32 2.82
N VAL A 203 -38.84 -14.73 3.54
CA VAL A 203 -38.01 -15.43 4.52
C VAL A 203 -38.28 -14.81 5.88
N HIS A 204 -38.80 -15.62 6.79
CA HIS A 204 -38.94 -15.26 8.20
C HIS A 204 -37.57 -15.37 8.87
N ILE A 205 -37.06 -14.28 9.43
CA ILE A 205 -35.77 -14.28 10.11
C ILE A 205 -36.04 -14.40 11.60
N GLN A 206 -35.97 -15.63 12.12
CA GLN A 206 -36.11 -15.95 13.53
C GLN A 206 -34.77 -16.24 14.20
N ALA A 207 -33.73 -16.53 13.42
CA ALA A 207 -32.37 -16.72 13.92
C ALA A 207 -31.84 -15.47 14.61
N ARG A 208 -31.04 -15.65 15.66
CA ARG A 208 -30.44 -14.54 16.39
C ARG A 208 -29.37 -13.87 15.54
N ILE A 209 -29.61 -12.63 15.10
CA ILE A 209 -28.63 -11.83 14.38
C ILE A 209 -27.75 -11.07 15.38
N GLN A 210 -26.43 -11.18 15.22
CA GLN A 210 -25.45 -10.43 15.99
C GLN A 210 -24.45 -9.76 15.07
N TYR A 211 -24.05 -8.54 15.39
CA TYR A 211 -22.95 -7.86 14.71
C TYR A 211 -21.76 -7.76 15.66
N ILE A 212 -20.61 -8.23 15.21
CA ILE A 212 -19.32 -8.12 15.92
C ILE A 212 -18.33 -7.51 14.94
N GLU A 213 -17.73 -6.39 15.32
CA GLU A 213 -16.82 -5.65 14.45
C GLU A 213 -15.44 -6.31 14.37
N LEU A 214 -15.18 -7.03 13.27
CA LEU A 214 -13.92 -7.75 13.00
C LEU A 214 -13.32 -7.36 11.63
N GLU A 215 -13.47 -6.09 11.25
CA GLU A 215 -13.05 -5.59 9.93
C GLU A 215 -11.60 -5.08 9.87
N GLY A 216 -10.87 -5.09 11.00
CA GLY A 216 -9.45 -4.72 11.04
C GLY A 216 -9.15 -3.29 10.60
N ARG A 217 -10.11 -2.36 10.75
CA ARG A 217 -9.94 -0.95 10.40
C ARG A 217 -9.35 -0.17 11.57
N CYS A 218 -8.66 0.93 11.25
CA CYS A 218 -8.21 1.90 12.25
C CYS A 218 -9.42 2.62 12.84
N ASP A 219 -9.42 2.78 14.17
CA ASP A 219 -10.43 3.56 14.88
C ASP A 219 -10.27 5.07 14.61
N GLY A 220 -11.35 5.82 14.84
CA GLY A 220 -11.37 7.26 14.58
C GLY A 220 -10.34 8.03 15.42
N GLU A 221 -10.15 7.66 16.69
CA GLU A 221 -9.23 8.36 17.58
C GLU A 221 -7.76 8.13 17.17
N SER A 222 -7.38 6.89 16.86
CA SER A 222 -6.06 6.58 16.33
C SER A 222 -5.79 7.27 15.01
N LEU A 223 -6.78 7.37 14.11
CA LEU A 223 -6.63 8.11 12.86
C LEU A 223 -6.31 9.59 13.12
N LEU A 224 -7.04 10.23 14.04
CA LEU A 224 -6.80 11.62 14.41
C LEU A 224 -5.41 11.82 15.05
N ARG A 225 -4.97 10.89 15.89
CA ARG A 225 -3.62 10.89 16.48
C ARG A 225 -2.53 10.79 15.41
N ILE A 226 -2.71 9.93 14.41
CA ILE A 226 -1.78 9.81 13.28
C ILE A 226 -1.69 11.15 12.52
N VAL A 227 -2.82 11.81 12.27
CA VAL A 227 -2.84 13.12 11.60
C VAL A 227 -2.09 14.19 12.41
N SER A 228 -2.32 14.25 13.73
CA SER A 228 -1.60 15.18 14.62
C SER A 228 -0.09 14.92 14.68
N GLN A 229 0.33 13.65 14.57
CA GLN A 229 1.74 13.29 14.59
C GLN A 229 2.45 13.55 13.26
N VAL A 230 1.78 13.23 12.15
CA VAL A 230 2.35 13.37 10.79
C VAL A 230 2.35 14.84 10.35
N LYS A 231 1.35 15.64 10.75
CA LYS A 231 1.14 17.03 10.33
C LYS A 231 1.31 17.23 8.82
N PRO A 232 0.47 16.57 8.00
CA PRO A 232 0.57 16.67 6.55
C PRO A 232 0.32 18.10 6.06
N ARG A 233 1.07 18.54 5.03
CA ARG A 233 0.87 19.87 4.39
C ARG A 233 -0.46 19.97 3.65
N ALA A 234 -0.96 18.85 3.13
CA ALA A 234 -2.26 18.73 2.50
C ALA A 234 -2.85 17.34 2.76
N LEU A 235 -4.17 17.26 2.93
CA LEU A 235 -4.91 16.04 3.20
C LEU A 235 -6.08 15.91 2.22
N VAL A 236 -6.27 14.71 1.65
CA VAL A 236 -7.45 14.38 0.83
C VAL A 236 -8.22 13.27 1.52
N ALA A 237 -9.47 13.53 1.92
CA ALA A 237 -10.33 12.54 2.55
C ALA A 237 -11.29 11.92 1.53
N LEU A 238 -11.24 10.59 1.39
CA LEU A 238 -12.03 9.82 0.43
C LEU A 238 -12.92 8.80 1.14
N ARG A 239 -14.09 8.51 0.55
CA ARG A 239 -15.02 7.43 0.98
C ARG A 239 -15.41 7.49 2.47
N ALA A 240 -15.57 8.69 3.03
CA ALA A 240 -16.05 8.89 4.39
C ALA A 240 -17.46 9.49 4.40
N GLY A 241 -18.23 9.17 5.45
CA GLY A 241 -19.54 9.78 5.68
C GLY A 241 -19.43 11.28 6.00
N PRO A 242 -20.49 12.07 5.80
CA PRO A 242 -20.45 13.52 5.99
C PRO A 242 -20.09 13.91 7.43
N ASP A 243 -20.56 13.15 8.43
CA ASP A 243 -20.26 13.40 9.83
C ASP A 243 -18.79 13.16 10.16
N ALA A 244 -18.21 12.06 9.64
CA ALA A 244 -16.81 11.74 9.81
C ALA A 244 -15.90 12.77 9.12
N LEU A 245 -16.28 13.24 7.92
CA LEU A 245 -15.57 14.30 7.21
C LEU A 245 -15.56 15.62 7.99
N LYS A 246 -16.69 15.97 8.64
CA LYS A 246 -16.79 17.17 9.46
C LYS A 246 -15.84 17.10 10.68
N VAL A 247 -15.80 15.97 11.37
CA VAL A 247 -14.90 15.76 12.51
C VAL A 247 -13.44 15.85 12.07
N LEU A 248 -13.09 15.20 10.97
CA LEU A 248 -11.73 15.22 10.43
C LEU A 248 -11.30 16.65 10.04
N ARG A 249 -12.20 17.41 9.39
CA ARG A 249 -11.93 18.81 9.01
C ARG A 249 -11.68 19.69 10.25
N GLN A 250 -12.54 19.59 11.27
CA GLN A 250 -12.38 20.34 12.51
C GLN A 250 -11.06 20.02 13.22
N HIS A 251 -10.66 18.76 13.23
CA HIS A 251 -9.38 18.33 13.81
C HIS A 251 -8.18 18.87 13.02
N CYS A 252 -8.25 18.83 11.68
CA CYS A 252 -7.22 19.41 10.82
C CYS A 252 -7.09 20.92 11.00
N GLU A 253 -8.21 21.65 11.12
CA GLU A 253 -8.22 23.09 11.41
C GLU A 253 -7.56 23.40 12.76
N ALA A 254 -7.83 22.61 13.80
CA ALA A 254 -7.23 22.76 15.13
C ALA A 254 -5.72 22.50 15.14
N GLU A 255 -5.22 21.58 14.30
CA GLU A 255 -3.80 21.27 14.15
C GLU A 255 -3.06 22.23 13.19
N GLY A 256 -3.77 23.16 12.54
CA GLY A 256 -3.20 24.13 11.60
C GLY A 256 -2.93 23.57 10.20
N ILE A 257 -3.64 22.51 9.79
CA ILE A 257 -3.58 21.95 8.44
C ILE A 257 -4.58 22.69 7.54
N GLU A 258 -4.06 23.61 6.73
CA GLU A 258 -4.91 24.51 5.91
C GLU A 258 -5.56 23.81 4.71
N LYS A 259 -4.86 22.85 4.08
CA LYS A 259 -5.30 22.23 2.82
C LYS A 259 -5.99 20.87 3.07
N VAL A 260 -7.30 20.88 3.28
CA VAL A 260 -8.11 19.66 3.43
C VAL A 260 -9.15 19.56 2.31
N TYR A 261 -9.00 18.56 1.44
CA TYR A 261 -9.88 18.31 0.32
C TYR A 261 -10.84 17.16 0.61
N THR A 262 -12.11 17.33 0.26
CA THR A 262 -13.16 16.29 0.41
C THR A 262 -13.94 16.14 -0.91
N PRO A 263 -13.32 15.58 -1.96
CA PRO A 263 -13.93 15.52 -3.28
C PRO A 263 -15.13 14.57 -3.33
N SER A 264 -16.14 14.97 -4.10
CA SER A 264 -17.29 14.14 -4.44
C SER A 264 -16.93 13.13 -5.54
N ARG A 265 -17.81 12.13 -5.75
CA ARG A 265 -17.57 11.11 -6.78
C ARG A 265 -17.50 11.76 -8.17
N GLY A 266 -16.36 11.61 -8.84
CA GLY A 266 -16.10 12.14 -10.18
C GLY A 266 -15.59 13.59 -10.18
N GLU A 267 -15.41 14.21 -9.01
CA GLU A 267 -14.81 15.53 -8.88
C GLU A 267 -13.29 15.42 -8.99
N THR A 268 -12.70 16.28 -9.82
CA THR A 268 -11.25 16.44 -9.94
C THR A 268 -10.78 17.55 -9.02
N ILE A 269 -9.81 17.25 -8.15
CA ILE A 269 -9.16 18.24 -7.29
C ILE A 269 -7.76 18.53 -7.79
N ASP A 270 -7.39 19.81 -7.79
CA ASP A 270 -6.01 20.21 -7.98
C ASP A 270 -5.27 20.17 -6.63
N ALA A 271 -4.50 19.10 -6.44
CA ALA A 271 -3.66 18.90 -5.27
C ALA A 271 -2.20 19.34 -5.51
N THR A 272 -1.92 20.05 -6.61
CA THR A 272 -0.56 20.53 -6.88
C THR A 272 -0.15 21.55 -5.82
N THR A 273 1.03 21.32 -5.26
CA THR A 273 1.68 22.27 -4.36
C THR A 273 2.87 22.77 -5.13
N GLU A 274 2.69 23.84 -5.91
CA GLU A 274 3.77 24.46 -6.68
C GLU A 274 4.90 24.82 -5.72
N SER A 275 5.96 24.03 -5.80
CA SER A 275 7.22 24.28 -5.14
C SER A 275 8.27 24.12 -6.22
N HIS A 276 8.86 25.25 -6.63
CA HIS A 276 9.97 25.25 -7.56
C HIS A 276 11.20 24.67 -6.85
N ILE A 277 11.25 23.35 -6.79
CA ILE A 277 12.35 22.61 -6.17
C ILE A 277 13.40 22.39 -7.25
N TYR A 278 14.48 23.15 -7.15
CA TYR A 278 15.66 22.96 -7.99
C TYR A 278 16.74 22.24 -7.21
N GLN A 279 17.37 21.25 -7.83
CA GLN A 279 18.54 20.60 -7.28
C GLN A 279 19.77 21.46 -7.61
N VAL A 280 20.57 21.79 -6.60
CA VAL A 280 21.78 22.62 -6.75
C VAL A 280 22.91 22.02 -5.93
N ARG A 281 24.13 22.04 -6.45
CA ARG A 281 25.33 21.52 -5.76
C ARG A 281 26.11 22.63 -5.06
N LEU A 282 26.28 22.52 -3.75
CA LEU A 282 27.20 23.39 -3.00
C LEU A 282 28.65 23.07 -3.38
N SER A 283 29.46 24.09 -3.72
CA SER A 283 30.90 23.91 -3.95
C SER A 283 31.67 23.78 -2.64
N ASP A 284 32.81 23.07 -2.65
CA ASP A 284 33.64 22.86 -1.46
C ASP A 284 34.16 24.18 -0.86
N ALA A 285 34.43 25.18 -1.72
CA ALA A 285 34.80 26.53 -1.30
C ALA A 285 33.67 27.25 -0.55
N LEU A 286 32.41 27.02 -0.94
CA LEU A 286 31.26 27.59 -0.24
C LEU A 286 31.04 26.89 1.10
N VAL A 287 31.09 25.56 1.13
CA VAL A 287 30.87 24.78 2.37
C VAL A 287 31.94 25.08 3.42
N SER A 288 33.20 25.24 3.01
CA SER A 288 34.31 25.60 3.90
C SER A 288 34.23 27.04 4.43
N GLY A 289 33.52 27.93 3.74
CA GLY A 289 33.28 29.31 4.18
C GLY A 289 32.08 29.49 5.12
N LEU A 290 31.29 28.45 5.39
CA LEU A 290 30.12 28.54 6.25
C LEU A 290 30.51 28.51 7.73
N GLU A 291 30.12 29.55 8.47
CA GLU A 291 30.21 29.56 9.93
C GLU A 291 28.99 28.88 10.55
N TRP A 292 29.17 27.64 11.00
CA TRP A 292 28.11 26.87 11.66
C TRP A 292 27.94 27.30 13.12
N ARG A 293 26.70 27.60 13.50
CA ARG A 293 26.27 27.88 14.87
C ARG A 293 25.27 26.81 15.30
N SER A 294 25.47 26.24 16.48
CA SER A 294 24.54 25.25 17.04
C SER A 294 23.35 25.95 17.69
N ALA A 295 22.15 25.53 17.32
CA ALA A 295 20.87 25.96 17.87
C ALA A 295 20.10 24.74 18.38
N GLY A 296 20.47 24.25 19.57
CA GLY A 296 19.94 22.98 20.09
C GLY A 296 20.45 21.80 19.27
N ASP A 297 19.53 21.01 18.71
CA ASP A 297 19.87 19.81 17.93
C ASP A 297 20.20 20.11 16.45
N ILE A 298 20.08 21.37 16.03
CA ILE A 298 20.24 21.79 14.63
C ILE A 298 21.46 22.73 14.52
N SER A 299 22.21 22.60 13.43
CA SER A 299 23.28 23.55 13.07
C SER A 299 22.79 24.50 11.99
N LEU A 300 23.09 25.78 12.16
CA LEU A 300 22.62 26.88 11.30
C LEU A 300 23.83 27.66 10.77
N ALA A 301 23.76 28.11 9.53
CA ALA A 301 24.75 29.00 8.93
C ALA A 301 24.06 29.91 7.92
N TRP A 302 24.52 31.15 7.78
CA TRP A 302 24.10 32.01 6.68
C TRP A 302 24.80 31.56 5.40
N LEU A 303 24.03 31.40 4.34
CA LEU A 303 24.54 31.02 3.04
C LEU A 303 24.26 32.12 2.03
N SER A 304 25.34 32.70 1.49
CA SER A 304 25.30 33.61 0.34
C SER A 304 26.13 33.03 -0.78
N ALA A 305 25.48 32.79 -1.90
CA ALA A 305 26.13 32.17 -3.04
C ALA A 305 25.59 32.70 -4.36
N VAL A 306 26.43 32.63 -5.39
CA VAL A 306 26.07 32.92 -6.77
C VAL A 306 25.91 31.59 -7.51
N VAL A 307 24.89 31.50 -8.37
CA VAL A 307 24.67 30.34 -9.23
C VAL A 307 25.71 30.36 -10.35
N ALA A 308 26.58 29.37 -10.35
CA ALA A 308 27.58 29.12 -11.37
C ALA A 308 27.11 27.99 -12.31
N PRO A 309 27.50 28.04 -13.61
CA PRO A 309 27.26 26.95 -14.51
C PRO A 309 27.94 25.67 -13.99
N PRO A 310 27.39 24.49 -14.30
CA PRO A 310 27.94 23.24 -13.81
C PRO A 310 29.38 23.05 -14.27
N ARG A 311 30.26 22.78 -13.32
CA ARG A 311 31.64 22.40 -13.62
C ARG A 311 31.61 20.95 -14.09
N HIS A 312 31.87 20.69 -15.37
CA HIS A 312 32.24 19.34 -15.81
C HIS A 312 33.42 18.90 -14.97
N SER A 313 33.30 17.77 -14.28
CA SER A 313 34.46 17.02 -13.80
C SER A 313 35.35 16.76 -15.01
N ARG A 314 36.41 17.56 -15.18
CA ARG A 314 37.52 17.29 -16.10
C ARG A 314 38.30 16.11 -15.55
N GLU A 315 37.70 14.93 -15.59
CA GLU A 315 38.33 13.64 -15.29
C GLU A 315 37.33 12.52 -15.61
N ARG A 316 36.97 12.39 -16.90
CA ARG A 316 36.67 11.08 -17.46
C ARG A 316 37.40 10.96 -18.79
N HIS A 317 38.24 9.93 -18.85
CA HIS A 317 38.90 9.48 -20.05
C HIS A 317 37.88 9.18 -21.16
N HIS A 318 38.38 9.31 -22.38
CA HIS A 318 37.78 9.02 -23.68
C HIS A 318 36.77 7.85 -23.69
N ASP A 319 35.74 8.01 -24.52
CA ASP A 319 34.82 6.99 -25.04
C ASP A 319 33.72 6.45 -24.11
N GLN A 320 32.58 7.14 -24.10
CA GLN A 320 31.27 6.55 -24.41
C GLN A 320 30.23 7.66 -24.61
N GLN A 321 29.27 7.41 -25.50
CA GLN A 321 28.19 8.33 -25.88
C GLN A 321 27.33 8.64 -24.65
N ASP A 322 27.59 9.77 -23.99
CA ASP A 322 26.81 10.20 -22.83
C ASP A 322 25.60 11.03 -23.29
N GLU A 323 24.42 10.50 -22.95
CA GLU A 323 23.14 11.20 -22.80
C GLU A 323 23.33 12.61 -22.20
N PRO A 324 22.44 13.59 -22.47
CA PRO A 324 22.51 14.90 -21.86
C PRO A 324 22.30 14.76 -20.34
N LEU A 325 23.39 14.56 -19.61
CA LEU A 325 23.41 14.54 -18.16
C LEU A 325 22.91 15.91 -17.70
N ASP A 326 21.78 15.90 -17.00
CA ASP A 326 21.20 17.06 -16.34
C ASP A 326 22.32 17.82 -15.61
N LEU A 327 22.67 18.96 -16.19
CA LEU A 327 23.75 19.83 -15.81
C LEU A 327 23.31 20.57 -14.54
N ILE A 328 23.44 19.91 -13.38
CA ILE A 328 23.04 20.46 -12.07
C ILE A 328 23.88 21.71 -11.78
N PRO A 329 23.27 22.90 -11.57
CA PRO A 329 24.01 24.12 -11.29
C PRO A 329 24.79 24.01 -9.98
N SER A 330 25.90 24.76 -9.87
CA SER A 330 26.72 24.81 -8.65
C SER A 330 26.65 26.17 -7.97
N LEU A 331 26.66 26.21 -6.64
CA LEU A 331 26.72 27.43 -5.84
C LEU A 331 28.16 27.74 -5.44
N GLU A 332 28.62 28.93 -5.80
CA GLU A 332 29.94 29.46 -5.47
C GLU A 332 29.83 30.64 -4.47
N PRO A 333 30.85 30.90 -3.63
CA PRO A 333 30.82 31.99 -2.66
C PRO A 333 30.54 33.35 -3.31
N ALA A 334 29.57 34.08 -2.78
CA ALA A 334 29.30 35.43 -3.24
C ALA A 334 30.33 36.42 -2.66
N PRO A 335 30.97 37.28 -3.48
CA PRO A 335 31.82 38.34 -2.96
C PRO A 335 30.94 39.41 -2.30
N ASN A 336 31.17 39.67 -1.02
CA ASN A 336 30.50 40.68 -0.18
C ASN A 336 29.02 40.40 0.16
N SER A 337 28.79 39.44 1.04
CA SER A 337 27.51 39.30 1.74
C SER A 337 27.63 39.80 3.17
N GLU A 338 27.18 41.03 3.42
CA GLU A 338 26.97 41.51 4.79
C GLU A 338 25.59 41.04 5.25
N HIS A 339 25.59 40.13 6.22
CA HIS A 339 24.35 39.64 6.84
C HIS A 339 24.04 40.45 8.09
N ALA A 340 22.77 40.88 8.23
CA ALA A 340 22.30 41.42 9.50
C ALA A 340 22.24 40.28 10.52
N ALA A 341 22.79 40.49 11.72
CA ALA A 341 22.80 39.49 12.79
C ALA A 341 21.38 39.02 13.10
N SER A 342 21.13 37.73 12.92
CA SER A 342 19.83 37.12 13.18
C SER A 342 19.89 36.33 14.49
N PHE A 343 19.02 36.68 15.43
CA PHE A 343 18.92 36.00 16.71
C PHE A 343 17.93 34.84 16.58
N ILE A 344 18.46 33.64 16.43
CA ILE A 344 17.66 32.43 16.29
C ILE A 344 17.54 31.78 17.68
N ASN A 345 16.36 31.24 17.97
CA ASN A 345 15.88 30.71 19.25
C ASN A 345 14.99 31.68 20.05
N SER A 346 14.00 31.12 20.75
CA SER A 346 13.11 31.88 21.62
C SER A 346 13.62 31.85 23.06
N LEU A 347 13.96 33.02 23.62
CA LEU A 347 14.46 33.10 24.99
C LEU A 347 13.33 32.74 25.98
N LYS A 348 13.49 31.61 26.67
CA LYS A 348 12.69 31.28 27.85
C LYS A 348 13.42 31.80 29.09
N LEU A 349 12.85 32.81 29.75
CA LEU A 349 13.42 33.39 30.97
C LEU A 349 13.64 32.35 32.08
N SER A 350 12.86 31.27 32.11
CA SER A 350 13.05 30.14 33.02
C SER A 350 14.37 29.40 32.80
N ASN A 351 14.77 29.22 31.54
CA ASN A 351 16.03 28.57 31.18
C ASN A 351 17.20 29.49 31.51
N LEU A 352 17.07 30.78 31.19
CA LEU A 352 18.09 31.79 31.51
C LEU A 352 18.35 31.85 33.03
N ARG A 353 17.30 31.79 33.86
CA ARG A 353 17.44 31.70 35.33
C ARG A 353 18.26 30.49 35.76
N GLN A 354 18.06 29.32 35.15
CA GLN A 354 18.84 28.12 35.45
C GLN A 354 20.30 28.27 35.05
N VAL A 355 20.58 28.90 33.89
CA VAL A 355 21.94 29.17 33.42
C VAL A 355 22.65 30.17 34.35
N LEU A 356 21.98 31.24 34.75
CA LEU A 356 22.50 32.21 35.70
C LEU A 356 22.78 31.57 37.08
N ALA A 357 21.90 30.69 37.55
CA ALA A 357 22.11 29.95 38.80
C ALA A 357 23.34 29.02 38.74
N LYS A 358 23.62 28.39 37.59
CA LYS A 358 24.84 27.57 37.39
C LYS A 358 26.12 28.42 37.46
N HIS A 359 26.07 29.68 37.04
CA HIS A 359 27.17 30.63 37.14
C HIS A 359 27.20 31.42 38.46
N ASN A 360 26.49 30.96 39.50
CA ASN A 360 26.38 31.60 40.82
C ASN A 360 25.77 33.02 40.80
N ILE A 361 25.02 33.38 39.77
CA ILE A 361 24.28 34.64 39.68
C ILE A 361 22.86 34.42 40.18
N ARG A 362 22.50 35.07 41.29
CA ARG A 362 21.15 34.99 41.86
C ARG A 362 20.18 35.78 40.98
N ALA A 363 19.16 35.08 40.47
CA ALA A 363 18.12 35.65 39.64
C ALA A 363 16.70 35.32 40.18
N GLU A 364 15.87 36.35 40.31
CA GLU A 364 14.52 36.32 40.87
C GLU A 364 13.51 36.90 39.87
N PHE A 365 12.34 36.26 39.75
CA PHE A 365 11.26 36.72 38.89
C PHE A 365 10.42 37.76 39.61
N ASN A 366 10.37 38.97 39.08
CA ASN A 366 9.55 40.06 39.59
C ASN A 366 8.69 40.62 38.45
N ASN A 367 7.36 40.52 38.56
CA ASN A 367 6.39 41.13 37.64
C ASN A 367 6.66 40.91 36.13
N GLY A 368 7.05 39.70 35.72
CA GLY A 368 7.33 39.36 34.32
C GLY A 368 8.74 39.71 33.82
N GLU A 369 9.62 40.17 34.72
CA GLU A 369 11.02 40.48 34.47
C GLU A 369 11.93 39.60 35.33
N LEU A 370 13.07 39.22 34.78
CA LEU A 370 14.10 38.47 35.50
C LEU A 370 15.12 39.45 36.06
N SER A 371 15.04 39.71 37.38
CA SER A 371 15.98 40.55 38.11
C SER A 371 17.18 39.74 38.58
N CYS A 372 18.39 40.21 38.30
CA CYS A 372 19.66 39.55 38.61
C CYS A 372 20.51 40.44 39.54
N CYS A 373 21.47 39.84 40.24
CA CYS A 373 22.47 40.58 41.03
C CYS A 373 21.85 41.58 42.02
N ASN A 374 20.96 41.09 42.89
CA ASN A 374 20.28 41.90 43.92
C ASN A 374 19.48 43.08 43.36
N GLY A 375 18.95 42.98 42.12
CA GLY A 375 18.09 43.99 41.51
C GLY A 375 18.82 45.07 40.71
N THR A 376 20.12 44.90 40.43
CA THR A 376 20.92 45.85 39.64
C THR A 376 20.77 45.66 38.13
N ILE A 377 20.38 44.46 37.68
CA ILE A 377 20.19 44.09 36.28
C ILE A 377 18.81 43.47 36.12
N ALA A 378 18.10 43.85 35.08
CA ALA A 378 16.73 43.46 34.83
C ALA A 378 16.55 43.07 33.36
N ILE A 379 15.96 41.88 33.13
CA ILE A 379 15.80 41.30 31.79
C ILE A 379 14.31 41.15 31.50
N ARG A 380 13.82 41.91 30.53
CA ARG A 380 12.40 41.96 30.17
C ARG A 380 12.19 41.53 28.72
N ARG A 381 11.13 40.76 28.47
CA ARG A 381 10.62 40.50 27.12
C ARG A 381 9.59 41.56 26.78
N LEU A 382 9.82 42.31 25.70
CA LEU A 382 8.89 43.30 25.16
C LEU A 382 7.82 42.61 24.30
N ASP A 383 6.65 43.24 24.16
CA ASP A 383 5.50 42.69 23.42
C ASP A 383 5.77 42.44 21.92
N ASN A 384 6.79 43.09 21.37
CA ASN A 384 7.28 42.91 19.99
C ASN A 384 8.28 41.74 19.84
N GLY A 385 8.44 40.90 20.87
CA GLY A 385 9.35 39.76 20.84
C GLY A 385 10.83 40.11 21.06
N ARG A 386 11.17 41.39 21.24
CA ARG A 386 12.53 41.82 21.58
C ARG A 386 12.81 41.62 23.07
N VAL A 387 14.06 41.38 23.42
CA VAL A 387 14.52 41.27 24.80
C VAL A 387 15.30 42.54 25.15
N ALA A 388 14.91 43.19 26.24
CA ALA A 388 15.61 44.33 26.82
C ALA A 388 16.42 43.87 28.03
N LEU A 389 17.68 44.28 28.08
CA LEU A 389 18.58 44.13 29.22
C LEU A 389 18.81 45.54 29.78
N GLU A 390 18.22 45.84 30.94
CA GLU A 390 18.33 47.13 31.63
C GLU A 390 19.19 46.96 32.88
N GLY A 391 20.16 47.85 33.13
CA GLY A 391 21.00 47.76 34.33
C GLY A 391 22.20 48.69 34.33
N VAL A 392 22.92 48.71 35.45
CA VAL A 392 24.15 49.50 35.61
C VAL A 392 25.33 48.76 34.98
N LEU A 393 26.11 49.46 34.14
CA LEU A 393 27.33 48.93 33.53
C LEU A 393 28.32 48.49 34.62
N SER A 394 28.51 47.18 34.72
CA SER A 394 29.35 46.50 35.71
C SER A 394 29.91 45.21 35.11
N ASP A 395 30.93 44.62 35.74
CA ASP A 395 31.47 43.32 35.29
C ASP A 395 30.40 42.23 35.30
N GLU A 396 29.45 42.32 36.23
CA GLU A 396 28.29 41.42 36.31
C GLU A 396 27.33 41.65 35.14
N TYR A 397 27.12 42.89 34.70
CA TYR A 397 26.31 43.21 33.52
C TYR A 397 26.89 42.59 32.25
N TYR A 398 28.21 42.68 32.05
CA TYR A 398 28.85 42.07 30.88
C TYR A 398 28.77 40.53 30.90
N LYS A 399 28.94 39.92 32.07
CA LYS A 399 28.75 38.46 32.24
C LYS A 399 27.32 38.02 31.96
N VAL A 400 26.33 38.74 32.47
CA VAL A 400 24.91 38.46 32.21
C VAL A 400 24.58 38.65 30.72
N ARG A 401 25.15 39.65 30.08
CA ARG A 401 25.00 39.89 28.63
C ARG A 401 25.61 38.76 27.79
N GLU A 402 26.80 38.29 28.14
CA GLU A 402 27.46 37.16 27.48
C GLU A 402 26.63 35.89 27.60
N LEU A 403 26.19 35.55 28.82
CA LEU A 403 25.32 34.40 29.07
C LEU A 403 23.97 34.50 28.37
N LEU A 404 23.44 35.72 28.19
CA LEU A 404 22.22 35.95 27.43
C LEU A 404 22.45 35.73 25.93
N TYR A 405 23.58 36.17 25.38
CA TYR A 405 23.93 35.90 23.98
C TYR A 405 24.19 34.42 23.71
N ASP A 406 24.78 33.69 24.65
CA ASP A 406 24.98 32.24 24.54
C ASP A 406 23.67 31.45 24.44
N GLN A 407 22.54 32.02 24.87
CA GLN A 407 21.23 31.40 24.71
C GLN A 407 20.67 31.56 23.29
N PHE A 408 21.20 32.49 22.50
CA PHE A 408 20.81 32.71 21.12
C PHE A 408 21.85 32.09 20.18
N ALA A 409 21.37 31.43 19.13
CA ALA A 409 22.22 31.17 17.97
C ALA A 409 22.25 32.46 17.15
N ILE A 410 23.30 33.25 17.34
CA ILE A 410 23.53 34.47 16.59
C ILE A 410 24.26 34.07 15.30
N VAL A 411 23.58 34.19 14.17
CA VAL A 411 24.13 33.89 12.84
C VAL A 411 24.13 35.16 12.01
#